data_AF-A0A1D6NK12-F1
#
_entry.id   AF-A0A1D6NK12-F1
#
_cell.length_a   1.000
_cell.length_b   1.000
_cell.length_c   1.000
_cell.angle_alpha   90.00
_cell.angle_beta   90.00
_cell.angle_gamma   90.00
#
_symmetry.space_group_name_H-M   'P 1'
#
loop_
_entity.id
_entity.type
_entity.pdbx_description
1 polymer ?
#
loop_
_entity_poly.entity_id
_entity_poly.type
_entity_poly.pdbx_seq_one_letter_code
_entity_poly.pdbx_strand_id
1 'polypeptide(L)'
;MPAAAFFSAALPPPSRTLSRRLVVSRAAAAAASASASSSSGWQGGGGVEFQGKVGFLGLGIMGAPMASNLIKAGCDVTVWNRTKSKCDPLLSLGAKYEPTPAQVASSCDVTFAMLADPQSAAEVACGSSGAAEGLAPGKGYVDVSTVDGATSKLIGERITSTGASFLEVVPGPCHRLQTLPVQ
;
A
#
# COMPACT_ATOMS: atom_id res chain seq x y z
N MET A 1 11.98 15.22 -72.51
CA MET A 1 10.99 16.17 -71.95
C MET A 1 10.92 15.97 -70.44
N PRO A 2 11.42 16.90 -69.61
CA PRO A 2 11.17 16.89 -68.17
C PRO A 2 10.17 17.98 -67.78
N ALA A 3 9.18 17.61 -66.98
CA ALA A 3 8.16 18.49 -66.42
C ALA A 3 8.56 18.92 -65.00
N ALA A 4 8.44 20.23 -64.75
CA ALA A 4 7.90 20.91 -63.55
C ALA A 4 8.37 20.49 -62.14
N ALA A 5 8.50 21.36 -61.12
CA ALA A 5 8.24 22.78 -60.99
C ALA A 5 8.88 23.29 -59.68
N PHE A 6 9.49 24.47 -59.77
CA PHE A 6 9.44 25.62 -58.86
C PHE A 6 9.41 25.45 -57.33
N PHE A 7 10.56 25.80 -56.75
CA PHE A 7 10.78 26.29 -55.39
C PHE A 7 10.27 27.74 -55.28
N SER A 8 9.39 28.05 -54.31
CA SER A 8 8.98 29.42 -53.99
C SER A 8 9.23 29.70 -52.52
N ALA A 9 10.15 30.62 -52.27
CA ALA A 9 10.43 31.23 -50.97
C ALA A 9 9.36 32.27 -50.62
N ALA A 10 9.07 32.45 -49.32
CA ALA A 10 8.65 33.73 -48.76
C ALA A 10 8.76 33.74 -47.22
N LEU A 11 9.43 34.77 -46.72
CA LEU A 11 9.69 35.14 -45.32
C LEU A 11 8.41 35.48 -44.51
N PRO A 12 8.51 35.57 -43.17
CA PRO A 12 7.41 35.92 -42.27
C PRO A 12 7.28 37.44 -42.05
N PRO A 13 6.11 37.94 -41.60
CA PRO A 13 6.05 39.20 -40.87
C PRO A 13 5.12 39.10 -39.62
N PRO A 14 4.90 40.18 -38.83
CA PRO A 14 5.61 40.45 -37.59
C PRO A 14 4.71 40.38 -36.33
N SER A 15 5.36 40.30 -35.16
CA SER A 15 4.73 40.48 -33.86
C SER A 15 4.15 41.90 -33.68
N ARG A 16 2.92 41.99 -33.19
CA ARG A 16 2.33 43.23 -32.67
C ARG A 16 1.60 42.98 -31.35
N THR A 17 2.06 43.75 -30.38
CA THR A 17 1.69 43.83 -28.97
C THR A 17 0.31 44.49 -28.74
N LEU A 18 -0.20 44.32 -27.52
CA LEU A 18 -1.35 44.97 -26.85
C LEU A 18 -2.73 44.41 -27.25
N SER A 19 -3.66 44.09 -26.35
CA SER A 19 -3.91 44.74 -25.06
C SER A 19 -4.96 43.96 -24.23
N ARG A 20 -4.79 44.02 -22.91
CA ARG A 20 -5.83 44.37 -21.93
C ARG A 20 -6.96 43.35 -21.62
N ARG A 21 -6.80 42.75 -20.42
CA ARG A 21 -7.79 42.44 -19.36
C ARG A 21 -9.03 41.61 -19.74
N LEU A 22 -9.14 40.45 -19.09
CA LEU A 22 -10.29 40.21 -18.20
C LEU A 22 -9.87 39.33 -17.01
N VAL A 23 -9.99 39.92 -15.82
CA VAL A 23 -10.06 39.22 -14.54
C VAL A 23 -11.47 38.62 -14.43
N VAL A 24 -11.59 37.34 -14.10
CA VAL A 24 -12.80 36.80 -13.49
C VAL A 24 -12.40 36.05 -12.22
N SER A 25 -12.46 36.78 -11.11
CA SER A 25 -12.59 36.24 -9.76
C SER A 25 -14.06 35.88 -9.52
N ARG A 26 -14.31 34.69 -8.97
CA ARG A 26 -15.43 34.38 -8.07
C ARG A 26 -14.88 33.35 -7.07
N ALA A 27 -14.38 33.78 -5.91
CA ALA A 27 -15.13 34.09 -4.69
C ALA A 27 -15.95 32.90 -4.19
N ALA A 28 -15.50 32.37 -3.06
CA ALA A 28 -16.10 31.30 -2.27
C ALA A 28 -17.50 31.66 -1.75
N ALA A 29 -18.35 30.65 -1.64
CA ALA A 29 -19.46 30.64 -0.69
C ALA A 29 -19.83 29.19 -0.35
N ALA A 30 -19.61 28.83 0.92
CA ALA A 30 -20.17 27.65 1.54
C ALA A 30 -21.65 27.88 1.86
N ALA A 31 -22.50 26.90 1.56
CA ALA A 31 -23.70 26.54 2.34
C ALA A 31 -24.30 25.24 1.80
N ALA A 32 -24.58 24.33 2.72
CA ALA A 32 -25.13 23.00 2.51
C ALA A 32 -26.62 23.01 2.11
N SER A 33 -27.06 21.99 1.35
CA SER A 33 -28.17 21.09 1.73
C SER A 33 -28.40 20.00 0.67
N ALA A 34 -28.34 18.73 1.13
CA ALA A 34 -29.15 17.54 0.78
C ALA A 34 -29.54 17.27 -0.69
N SER A 35 -29.60 16.05 -1.24
CA SER A 35 -29.31 14.68 -0.83
C SER A 35 -29.75 13.80 -2.01
N ALA A 36 -28.98 12.78 -2.39
CA ALA A 36 -29.54 11.55 -2.98
C ALA A 36 -28.50 10.44 -2.87
N SER A 37 -28.64 9.69 -1.78
CA SER A 37 -28.02 8.40 -1.50
C SER A 37 -28.48 7.33 -2.50
N SER A 38 -27.58 6.42 -2.89
CA SER A 38 -27.76 4.99 -2.62
C SER A 38 -26.60 4.15 -3.15
N SER A 39 -25.73 3.70 -2.25
CA SER A 39 -25.25 2.31 -2.29
C SER A 39 -24.93 1.90 -0.87
N SER A 40 -25.79 1.04 -0.34
CA SER A 40 -25.67 0.33 0.91
C SER A 40 -24.28 -0.26 1.16
N GLY A 41 -23.67 0.03 2.31
CA GLY A 41 -22.50 -0.69 2.81
C GLY A 41 -21.73 0.07 3.90
N TRP A 42 -21.77 -0.46 5.12
CA TRP A 42 -21.06 -0.04 6.33
C TRP A 42 -21.36 1.35 6.93
N GLN A 43 -22.27 1.36 7.91
CA GLN A 43 -22.34 2.39 8.95
C GLN A 43 -21.59 1.88 10.19
N GLY A 44 -20.27 2.06 10.19
CA GLY A 44 -19.41 1.88 11.36
C GLY A 44 -18.84 3.25 11.75
N GLY A 45 -19.21 3.74 12.94
CA GLY A 45 -18.82 5.06 13.44
C GLY A 45 -17.32 5.19 13.73
N GLY A 46 -16.79 6.40 13.49
CA GLY A 46 -15.43 6.79 13.80
C GLY A 46 -14.45 6.43 12.68
N GLY A 47 -14.32 7.30 11.67
CA GLY A 47 -13.20 7.21 10.74
C GLY A 47 -11.91 7.42 11.51
N VAL A 48 -11.26 6.32 11.91
CA VAL A 48 -9.85 6.35 12.29
C VAL A 48 -9.09 6.58 10.99
N GLU A 49 -8.75 7.85 10.74
CA GLU A 49 -7.77 8.19 9.71
C GLU A 49 -6.43 7.59 10.18
N PHE A 50 -6.10 6.40 9.68
CA PHE A 50 -4.81 5.78 9.96
C PHE A 50 -3.74 6.52 9.15
N GLN A 51 -3.16 7.56 9.75
CA GLN A 51 -2.03 8.32 9.18
C GLN A 51 -0.68 7.56 9.33
N GLY A 52 -0.70 6.23 9.35
CA GLY A 52 0.48 5.39 9.48
C GLY A 52 0.91 4.76 8.16
N LYS A 53 2.19 4.40 8.07
CA LYS A 53 2.76 3.69 6.93
C LYS A 53 2.51 2.20 7.05
N VAL A 54 2.00 1.59 5.99
CA VAL A 54 1.64 0.18 5.96
C VAL A 54 2.58 -0.61 5.07
N GLY A 55 3.18 -1.67 5.62
CA GLY A 55 3.98 -2.64 4.89
C GLY A 55 3.12 -3.82 4.47
N PHE A 56 3.35 -4.36 3.27
CA PHE A 56 2.68 -5.57 2.80
C PHE A 56 3.68 -6.57 2.21
N LEU A 57 3.82 -7.71 2.89
CA LEU A 57 4.71 -8.81 2.52
C LEU A 57 3.87 -9.96 1.94
N GLY A 58 4.03 -10.21 0.64
CA GLY A 58 3.34 -11.29 -0.06
C GLY A 58 2.14 -10.80 -0.87
N LEU A 59 2.31 -10.76 -2.19
CA LEU A 59 1.30 -10.28 -3.13
C LEU A 59 0.68 -11.46 -3.90
N GLY A 60 0.11 -12.39 -3.14
CA GLY A 60 -0.63 -13.53 -3.65
C GLY A 60 -2.07 -13.17 -4.06
N ILE A 61 -2.91 -14.20 -4.25
CA ILE A 61 -4.32 -14.06 -4.64
C ILE A 61 -5.09 -13.20 -3.63
N MET A 62 -4.83 -13.36 -2.33
CA MET A 62 -5.47 -12.55 -1.28
C MET A 62 -4.70 -11.27 -0.95
N GLY A 63 -3.37 -11.29 -0.99
CA GLY A 63 -2.53 -10.15 -0.62
C GLY A 63 -2.69 -8.95 -1.56
N ALA A 64 -2.67 -9.18 -2.87
CA ALA A 64 -2.76 -8.12 -3.86
C ALA A 64 -4.05 -7.27 -3.76
N PRO A 65 -5.27 -7.84 -3.67
CA PRO A 65 -6.49 -7.04 -3.51
C PRO A 65 -6.55 -6.33 -2.16
N MET A 66 -6.04 -6.92 -1.07
CA MET A 66 -5.96 -6.25 0.23
C MET A 66 -5.09 -5.00 0.17
N ALA A 67 -3.87 -5.12 -0.35
CA ALA A 67 -2.97 -3.99 -0.52
C ALA A 67 -3.53 -2.94 -1.50
N SER A 68 -4.20 -3.36 -2.59
CA SER A 68 -4.87 -2.43 -3.51
C SER A 68 -5.97 -1.61 -2.83
N ASN A 69 -6.75 -2.23 -1.93
CA ASN A 69 -7.79 -1.52 -1.19
C ASN A 69 -7.21 -0.50 -0.21
N LEU A 70 -6.10 -0.83 0.46
CA LEU A 70 -5.40 0.11 1.35
C LEU A 70 -4.89 1.34 0.58
N ILE A 71 -4.31 1.12 -0.61
CA ILE A 71 -3.86 2.22 -1.47
C ILE A 71 -5.04 3.11 -1.90
N LYS A 72 -6.15 2.50 -2.33
CA LYS A 72 -7.38 3.23 -2.71
C LYS A 72 -8.03 3.98 -1.55
N ALA A 73 -7.82 3.52 -0.32
CA ALA A 73 -8.25 4.20 0.89
C ALA A 73 -7.33 5.38 1.28
N GLY A 74 -6.22 5.59 0.55
CA GLY A 74 -5.28 6.69 0.77
C GLY A 74 -4.13 6.38 1.73
N CYS A 75 -3.91 5.11 2.09
CA CYS A 75 -2.78 4.72 2.95
C CYS A 75 -1.45 4.76 2.18
N ASP A 76 -0.36 5.10 2.88
CA ASP A 76 1.02 4.99 2.34
C ASP A 76 1.47 3.53 2.45
N VAL A 77 1.41 2.80 1.34
CA VAL A 77 1.68 1.36 1.30
C VAL A 77 3.03 1.06 0.64
N THR A 78 3.90 0.37 1.37
CA THR A 78 5.15 -0.21 0.86
C THR A 78 4.98 -1.72 0.70
N VAL A 79 5.28 -2.25 -0.47
CA VAL A 79 5.07 -3.67 -0.79
C VAL A 79 6.37 -4.40 -1.07
N TRP A 80 6.39 -5.68 -0.72
CA TRP A 80 7.41 -6.64 -1.13
C TRP A 80 6.78 -7.97 -1.52
N ASN A 81 7.41 -8.65 -2.47
CA ASN A 81 7.08 -10.01 -2.83
C ASN A 81 8.33 -10.72 -3.37
N ARG A 82 8.45 -12.03 -3.11
CA ARG A 82 9.57 -12.87 -3.61
C ARG A 82 9.76 -12.73 -5.13
N THR A 83 8.66 -12.67 -5.87
CA THR A 83 8.65 -12.36 -7.30
C THR A 83 8.32 -10.89 -7.51
N LYS A 84 9.31 -10.07 -7.88
CA LYS A 84 9.18 -8.61 -8.03
C LYS A 84 8.09 -8.19 -9.02
N SER A 85 7.92 -8.90 -10.14
CA SER A 85 6.91 -8.54 -11.17
C SER A 85 5.46 -8.56 -10.66
N LYS A 86 5.18 -9.25 -9.53
CA LYS A 86 3.85 -9.19 -8.91
C LYS A 86 3.56 -7.86 -8.21
N CYS A 87 4.58 -7.04 -7.97
CA CYS A 87 4.43 -5.71 -7.39
C CYS A 87 3.97 -4.68 -8.43
N ASP A 88 4.31 -4.85 -9.71
CA ASP A 88 4.12 -3.84 -10.77
C ASP A 88 2.70 -3.25 -10.86
N PRO A 89 1.61 -4.06 -10.72
CA PRO A 89 0.26 -3.50 -10.71
C PRO A 89 -0.01 -2.56 -9.53
N LEU A 90 0.58 -2.84 -8.36
CA LEU A 90 0.40 -2.00 -7.16
C LEU A 90 1.28 -0.75 -7.20
N LEU A 91 2.48 -0.86 -7.78
CA LEU A 91 3.33 0.32 -8.02
C LEU A 91 2.64 1.30 -8.97
N SER A 92 1.94 0.79 -9.98
CA SER A 92 1.11 1.61 -10.89
C SER A 92 -0.07 2.29 -10.18
N LEU A 93 -0.49 1.77 -9.02
CA LEU A 93 -1.52 2.37 -8.17
C LEU A 93 -0.96 3.35 -7.12
N GLY A 94 0.36 3.48 -7.01
CA GLY A 94 1.03 4.39 -6.06
C GLY A 94 1.68 3.72 -4.85
N ALA A 95 1.78 2.39 -4.82
CA ALA A 95 2.58 1.71 -3.80
C ALA A 95 4.07 2.00 -3.96
N LYS A 96 4.80 1.94 -2.85
CA LYS A 96 6.27 1.93 -2.82
C LYS A 96 6.79 0.50 -2.83
N TYR A 97 8.01 0.30 -3.31
CA TYR A 97 8.67 -1.01 -3.32
C TYR A 97 9.96 -0.95 -2.52
N GLU A 98 10.17 -1.97 -1.69
CA GLU A 98 11.47 -2.25 -1.08
C GLU A 98 11.94 -3.64 -1.49
N PRO A 99 13.25 -3.89 -1.67
CA PRO A 99 13.75 -5.17 -2.13
C PRO A 99 13.80 -6.27 -1.06
N THR A 100 13.69 -5.95 0.23
CA THR A 100 13.68 -6.95 1.31
C THR A 100 12.55 -6.76 2.32
N PRO A 101 12.07 -7.84 2.99
CA PRO A 101 11.12 -7.73 4.10
C PRO A 101 11.60 -6.82 5.24
N ALA A 102 12.90 -6.86 5.57
CA ALA A 102 13.49 -5.99 6.57
C ALA A 102 13.31 -4.50 6.23
N GLN A 103 13.52 -4.11 4.97
CA GLN A 103 13.37 -2.71 4.56
C GLN A 103 11.92 -2.25 4.60
N VAL A 104 10.97 -3.11 4.19
CA VAL A 104 9.54 -2.82 4.36
C VAL A 104 9.23 -2.58 5.84
N ALA A 105 9.61 -3.50 6.71
CA ALA A 105 9.33 -3.42 8.14
C ALA A 105 9.97 -2.19 8.81
N SER A 106 11.17 -1.80 8.38
CA SER A 106 11.84 -0.59 8.87
C SER A 106 11.12 0.68 8.44
N SER A 107 10.63 0.73 7.20
CA SER A 107 9.95 1.90 6.63
C SER A 107 8.51 2.11 7.10
N CYS A 108 7.88 1.07 7.67
CA CYS A 108 6.45 1.04 7.98
C CYS A 108 6.17 0.93 9.50
N ASP A 109 5.00 1.42 9.93
CA ASP A 109 4.56 1.31 11.32
C ASP A 109 3.90 -0.03 11.59
N VAL A 110 3.11 -0.52 10.63
CA VAL A 110 2.46 -1.84 10.67
C VAL A 110 2.80 -2.60 9.40
N THR A 111 3.29 -3.83 9.55
CA THR A 111 3.63 -4.71 8.43
C THR A 111 2.73 -5.93 8.42
N PHE A 112 1.97 -6.12 7.34
CA PHE A 112 1.16 -7.30 7.11
C PHE A 112 1.95 -8.35 6.35
N ALA A 113 1.83 -9.62 6.73
CA ALA A 113 2.37 -10.75 6.00
C ALA A 113 1.26 -11.71 5.57
N MET A 114 1.27 -12.08 4.30
CA MET A 114 0.30 -13.00 3.70
C MET A 114 1.00 -13.94 2.74
N LEU A 115 1.50 -15.06 3.27
CA LEU A 115 2.32 -16.02 2.54
C LEU A 115 1.62 -17.37 2.35
N ALA A 116 2.15 -18.15 1.40
CA ALA A 116 1.49 -19.35 0.89
C ALA A 116 1.59 -20.54 1.84
N ASP A 117 2.65 -20.62 2.63
CA ASP A 117 3.00 -21.79 3.44
C ASP A 117 3.80 -21.39 4.70
N PRO A 118 3.82 -22.24 5.75
CA PRO A 118 4.52 -21.95 7.00
C PRO A 118 6.02 -21.72 6.84
N GLN A 119 6.68 -22.41 5.91
CA GLN A 119 8.12 -22.24 5.69
C GLN A 119 8.42 -20.86 5.11
N SER A 120 7.63 -20.41 4.13
CA SER A 120 7.72 -19.05 3.59
C SER A 120 7.42 -17.98 4.66
N ALA A 121 6.45 -18.20 5.55
CA ALA A 121 6.16 -17.35 6.71
C ALA A 121 7.36 -17.21 7.65
N ALA A 122 7.94 -18.33 8.07
CA ALA A 122 9.12 -18.32 8.93
C ALA A 122 10.33 -17.68 8.24
N GLU A 123 10.57 -17.95 6.96
CA GLU A 123 11.68 -17.36 6.19
C GLU A 123 11.55 -15.84 6.08
N VAL A 124 10.36 -15.33 5.72
CA VAL A 124 10.14 -13.89 5.53
C VAL A 124 10.12 -13.14 6.85
N ALA A 125 9.66 -13.75 7.94
CA ALA A 125 9.66 -13.12 9.26
C ALA A 125 11.04 -13.18 9.92
N CYS A 126 11.68 -14.36 9.93
CA CYS A 126 12.81 -14.69 10.79
C CYS A 126 14.12 -14.98 10.04
N GLY A 127 14.07 -15.15 8.72
CA GLY A 127 15.24 -15.44 7.89
C GLY A 127 16.16 -14.24 7.70
N SER A 128 17.23 -14.41 6.93
CA SER A 128 18.16 -13.33 6.62
C SER A 128 17.49 -12.24 5.80
N SER A 129 17.63 -10.98 6.23
CA SER A 129 16.85 -9.85 5.70
C SER A 129 15.33 -10.00 5.86
N GLY A 130 14.91 -10.83 6.82
CA GLY A 130 13.52 -10.99 7.22
C GLY A 130 12.97 -9.78 7.96
N ALA A 131 11.65 -9.72 8.13
CA ALA A 131 10.97 -8.59 8.74
C ALA A 131 11.50 -8.26 10.14
N ALA A 132 11.87 -9.27 10.94
CA ALA A 132 12.42 -9.07 12.28
C ALA A 132 13.69 -8.22 12.31
N GLU A 133 14.50 -8.19 11.25
CA GLU A 133 15.71 -7.35 11.20
C GLU A 133 15.40 -5.86 11.03
N GLY A 134 14.21 -5.53 10.50
CA GLY A 134 13.75 -4.15 10.31
C GLY A 134 12.79 -3.65 11.39
N LEU A 135 12.33 -4.53 12.28
CA LEU A 135 11.39 -4.20 13.34
C LEU A 135 12.09 -3.60 14.56
N ALA A 136 11.34 -2.76 15.27
CA ALA A 136 11.79 -2.00 16.43
C ALA A 136 10.59 -1.71 17.35
N PRO A 137 10.83 -1.28 18.60
CA PRO A 137 9.76 -0.88 19.50
C PRO A 137 8.80 0.14 18.88
N GLY A 138 7.50 -0.06 19.10
CA GLY A 138 6.44 0.78 18.55
C GLY A 138 5.93 0.35 17.15
N LYS A 139 6.59 -0.61 16.50
CA LYS A 139 6.10 -1.20 15.24
C LYS A 139 5.24 -2.44 15.48
N GLY A 140 4.38 -2.74 14.52
CA GLY A 140 3.51 -3.93 14.51
C GLY A 140 3.81 -4.86 13.34
N TYR A 141 3.73 -6.16 13.60
CA TYR A 141 3.74 -7.20 12.59
C TYR A 141 2.45 -8.02 12.71
N VAL A 142 1.72 -8.12 11.60
CA VAL A 142 0.44 -8.84 11.53
C VAL A 142 0.60 -9.99 10.54
N ASP A 143 0.61 -11.21 11.04
CA ASP A 143 0.62 -12.40 10.17
C ASP A 143 -0.82 -12.84 9.88
N VAL A 144 -1.19 -12.79 8.61
CA VAL A 144 -2.52 -13.22 8.11
C VAL A 144 -2.41 -14.54 7.33
N SER A 145 -1.21 -15.13 7.31
CA SER A 145 -0.94 -16.40 6.64
C SER A 145 -1.63 -17.55 7.38
N THR A 146 -2.02 -18.60 6.65
CA THR A 146 -2.52 -19.83 7.27
C THR A 146 -1.34 -20.71 7.66
N VAL A 147 -0.89 -20.61 8.91
CA VAL A 147 0.23 -21.38 9.46
C VAL A 147 -0.21 -22.29 10.61
N ASP A 148 0.63 -23.26 10.97
CA ASP A 148 0.43 -24.05 12.18
C ASP A 148 0.86 -23.26 13.43
N GLY A 149 0.34 -23.67 14.59
CA GLY A 149 0.59 -22.97 15.85
C GLY A 149 2.07 -22.95 16.29
N ALA A 150 2.88 -23.94 15.88
CA ALA A 150 4.30 -23.93 16.21
C ALA A 150 5.04 -22.88 15.38
N THR A 151 4.71 -22.76 14.09
CA THR A 151 5.24 -21.71 13.22
C THR A 151 4.83 -20.32 13.70
N SER A 152 3.55 -20.11 14.04
CA SER A 152 3.09 -18.81 14.59
C SER A 152 3.83 -18.45 15.87
N LYS A 153 3.98 -19.39 16.81
CA LYS A 153 4.71 -19.17 18.07
C LYS A 153 6.17 -18.79 17.82
N LEU A 154 6.85 -19.48 16.90
CA LEU A 154 8.22 -19.16 16.50
C LEU A 154 8.34 -17.75 15.94
N ILE A 155 7.43 -17.36 15.04
CA ILE A 155 7.41 -16.02 14.46
C ILE A 155 7.13 -15.00 15.58
N GLY A 156 6.12 -15.23 16.41
CA GLY A 156 5.75 -14.32 17.50
C GLY A 156 6.88 -14.08 18.49
N GLU A 157 7.58 -15.13 18.92
CA GLU A 157 8.77 -15.02 19.79
C GLU A 157 9.87 -14.21 19.12
N ARG A 158 10.13 -14.45 17.82
CA ARG A 158 11.17 -13.71 17.10
C ARG A 158 10.81 -12.24 16.95
N ILE A 159 9.58 -11.91 16.58
CA ILE A 159 9.10 -10.54 16.40
C ILE A 159 9.12 -9.80 17.73
N THR A 160 8.57 -10.37 18.80
CA THR A 160 8.52 -9.74 20.13
C THR A 160 9.91 -9.52 20.73
N SER A 161 10.91 -10.35 20.38
CA SER A 161 12.31 -10.13 20.79
C SER A 161 12.93 -8.83 20.25
N THR A 162 12.33 -8.22 19.21
CA THR A 162 12.74 -6.92 18.65
C THR A 162 12.11 -5.73 19.39
N GLY A 163 11.15 -6.00 20.29
CA GLY A 163 10.30 -5.00 20.94
C GLY A 163 9.06 -4.58 20.13
N ALA A 164 8.87 -5.12 18.92
CA ALA A 164 7.66 -4.93 18.13
C ALA A 164 6.49 -5.79 18.65
N SER A 165 5.27 -5.37 18.33
CA SER A 165 4.05 -6.13 18.64
C SER A 165 3.75 -7.15 17.55
N PHE A 166 3.31 -8.34 17.94
CA PHE A 166 2.92 -9.42 17.03
C PHE A 166 1.42 -9.72 17.16
N LEU A 167 0.74 -9.89 16.01
CA LEU A 167 -0.64 -10.35 15.93
C LEU A 167 -0.76 -11.42 14.86
N GLU A 168 -1.28 -12.58 15.23
CA GLU A 168 -1.70 -13.61 14.28
C GLU A 168 -3.20 -13.45 13.98
N VAL A 169 -3.55 -13.50 12.69
CA VAL A 169 -4.93 -13.47 12.20
C VAL A 169 -5.13 -14.66 11.28
N VAL A 170 -5.59 -15.78 11.84
CA VAL A 170 -5.90 -16.98 11.05
C VAL A 170 -7.27 -16.81 10.38
N PRO A 171 -7.36 -16.80 9.04
CA PRO A 171 -8.64 -16.84 8.36
C PRO A 171 -9.28 -18.23 8.55
N GLY A 172 -10.17 -18.33 9.53
CA GLY A 172 -10.94 -19.53 9.82
C GLY A 172 -12.33 -19.18 10.34
N PRO A 173 -13.28 -20.14 10.37
CA PRO A 173 -14.58 -19.91 11.00
C PRO A 173 -14.40 -19.41 12.43
N CYS A 174 -15.14 -18.36 12.83
CA CYS A 174 -15.04 -17.58 14.09
C CYS A 174 -14.91 -18.35 15.43
N HIS A 175 -14.93 -19.68 15.46
CA HIS A 175 -14.97 -20.50 16.68
C HIS A 175 -13.59 -20.85 17.27
N ARG A 176 -12.48 -20.34 16.72
CA ARG A 176 -11.12 -20.68 17.21
C ARG A 176 -10.23 -19.44 17.38
N LEU A 177 -10.66 -18.50 18.21
CA LEU A 177 -9.73 -17.54 18.84
C LEU A 177 -9.01 -18.27 19.99
N GLN A 178 -7.87 -18.89 19.69
CA GLN A 178 -6.91 -19.22 20.74
C GLN A 178 -6.13 -17.94 21.05
N THR A 179 -6.56 -17.23 22.08
CA THR A 179 -5.72 -16.22 22.72
C THR A 179 -4.50 -16.95 23.30
N LEU A 180 -3.33 -16.77 22.68
CA LEU A 180 -2.08 -17.16 23.32
C LEU A 180 -1.95 -16.33 24.61
N PRO A 181 -1.74 -16.95 25.78
CA PRO A 181 -1.48 -16.20 26.99
C PRO A 181 -0.13 -15.49 26.86
N VAL A 182 -0.16 -14.17 26.99
CA VAL A 182 1.04 -13.38 27.31
C VAL A 182 1.50 -13.86 28.69
N GLN A 183 2.66 -14.51 28.74
CA GLN A 183 3.38 -14.79 30.00
C GLN A 183 4.48 -13.76 30.19
#